data_AF-A0A8T5R5D4-F1
#
_entry.id   AF-A0A8T5R5D4-F1
#
_cell.length_a   1.000
_cell.length_b   1.000
_cell.length_c   1.000
_cell.angle_alpha   90.00
_cell.angle_beta   90.00
_cell.angle_gamma   90.00
#
_symmetry.space_group_name_H-M   'P 1'
#
loop_
_entity.id
_entity.type
_entity.pdbx_description
1 polymer ?
#
loop_
_entity_poly.entity_id
_entity_poly.type
_entity_poly.pdbx_seq_one_letter_code
_entity_poly.pdbx_strand_id
1 'polypeptide(L)'
;MRVSSGRLGVVVFLLLLSNVLGTTTAAEDPLTVATSSDNFVHWTDWVSGSATDGYTAKGVITTDTATVNVTYNNPQGIAFLQTSGGTDYWVNSGGQRKPETSPYTSAAVENIPTGADIVGLNKAGSQTLTFSEAIANPVFSYVSLNGNGYAFDRDFEILSFGHSSDGNDCGYWGCGTSYKEVVDNGDGTFAYRLLGTGEPHGTLRFLGAFATVTWRSMSNEHWNGFTVGIAGTEQEVFCEGVEDPDPTDSDGDGVRDVCDNCPFVANVDQTDSDGDGRGDVCDACPADADPVPNDNDRDGTDDACDADDDNDALTDEEEAAFGTDPQNADTDGDALDDGAEVNDHGTDPLEADTDGDCHDDGSEVAGGSDPSDPASIPTPLGPLVLPIAVPGDGLLCLGL
;
A
#
# COMPACT_ATOMS: atom_id res chain seq x y z
N MET A 1 42.45 -47.78 -28.61
CA MET A 1 41.35 -48.62 -29.13
C MET A 1 40.70 -47.90 -30.31
N ARG A 2 40.29 -48.64 -31.34
CA ARG A 2 39.82 -48.13 -32.64
C ARG A 2 38.46 -47.40 -32.59
N VAL A 3 38.32 -46.43 -33.50
CA VAL A 3 37.14 -45.87 -34.22
C VAL A 3 35.77 -46.54 -34.03
N SER A 4 34.68 -45.74 -33.88
CA SER A 4 33.48 -45.77 -34.76
C SER A 4 32.28 -44.92 -34.26
N SER A 5 31.82 -44.05 -35.16
CA SER A 5 30.55 -43.34 -35.40
C SER A 5 29.23 -43.73 -34.69
N GLY A 6 28.51 -42.71 -34.19
CA GLY A 6 27.26 -42.14 -34.76
C GLY A 6 25.89 -42.84 -34.55
N ARG A 7 24.90 -42.11 -33.99
CA ARG A 7 23.55 -42.00 -34.57
C ARG A 7 22.67 -40.90 -33.93
N LEU A 8 21.93 -40.25 -34.82
CA LEU A 8 20.94 -39.18 -34.68
C LEU A 8 19.58 -39.73 -34.21
N GLY A 9 18.82 -38.97 -33.41
CA GLY A 9 17.42 -39.23 -33.08
C GLY A 9 16.63 -37.93 -33.05
N VAL A 10 15.81 -37.71 -34.09
CA VAL A 10 14.84 -36.61 -34.24
C VAL A 10 13.49 -37.14 -33.76
N VAL A 11 12.80 -36.40 -32.89
CA VAL A 11 11.41 -36.67 -32.51
C VAL A 11 10.52 -35.60 -33.15
N VAL A 12 9.60 -36.06 -33.99
CA VAL A 12 8.53 -35.31 -34.64
C VAL A 12 7.30 -35.38 -33.73
N PHE A 13 6.62 -34.26 -33.50
CA PHE A 13 5.25 -34.26 -32.97
C PHE A 13 4.35 -33.34 -33.80
N LEU A 14 3.10 -33.79 -33.90
CA LEU A 14 2.16 -33.64 -35.00
C LEU A 14 1.20 -32.45 -34.80
N LEU A 15 0.93 -31.68 -35.86
CA LEU A 15 -0.14 -30.68 -35.91
C LEU A 15 -1.53 -31.33 -35.97
N LEU A 16 -2.50 -30.76 -35.25
CA LEU A 16 -3.93 -30.85 -35.56
C LEU A 16 -4.54 -29.44 -35.51
N LEU A 17 -5.07 -28.98 -36.66
CA LEU A 17 -5.94 -27.80 -36.76
C LEU A 17 -7.39 -28.21 -36.46
N SER A 18 -8.15 -27.30 -35.85
CA SER A 18 -9.59 -27.18 -36.08
C SER A 18 -10.03 -25.72 -35.98
N ASN A 19 -10.64 -25.23 -37.06
CA ASN A 19 -11.31 -23.94 -37.16
C ASN A 19 -12.68 -23.98 -36.48
N VAL A 20 -13.03 -22.94 -35.73
CA VAL A 20 -14.43 -22.50 -35.57
C VAL A 20 -14.48 -20.98 -35.68
N LEU A 21 -15.18 -20.49 -36.71
CA LEU A 21 -15.64 -19.11 -36.83
C LEU A 21 -16.96 -18.99 -36.07
N GLY A 22 -17.04 -18.03 -35.15
CA GLY A 22 -18.27 -17.62 -34.49
C GLY A 22 -18.16 -16.15 -34.12
N THR A 23 -18.81 -15.29 -34.91
CA THR A 23 -18.99 -13.87 -34.62
C THR A 23 -20.08 -13.67 -33.58
N THR A 24 -19.76 -13.10 -32.43
CA THR A 24 -20.72 -12.36 -31.60
C THR A 24 -20.06 -11.07 -31.12
N THR A 25 -20.61 -9.96 -31.57
CA THR A 25 -20.43 -8.63 -31.02
C THR A 25 -20.90 -8.64 -29.56
N ALA A 26 -19.99 -8.41 -28.62
CA ALA A 26 -20.32 -7.82 -27.33
C ALA A 26 -19.69 -6.43 -27.33
N ALA A 27 -20.49 -5.43 -26.99
CA ALA A 27 -20.09 -4.05 -26.94
C ALA A 27 -18.95 -3.90 -25.92
N GLU A 28 -17.84 -3.30 -26.36
CA GLU A 28 -16.84 -2.71 -25.48
C GLU A 28 -17.58 -1.65 -24.64
N ASP A 29 -17.65 -1.89 -23.34
CA ASP A 29 -18.07 -0.90 -22.36
C ASP A 29 -16.99 0.21 -22.30
N PRO A 30 -17.31 1.48 -22.58
CA PRO A 30 -16.30 2.51 -22.66
C PRO A 30 -16.09 3.15 -21.29
N LEU A 31 -15.39 2.46 -20.40
CA LEU A 31 -14.75 3.07 -19.23
C LEU A 31 -13.37 2.48 -19.02
N THR A 32 -12.50 2.65 -20.02
CA THR A 32 -11.06 2.78 -19.72
C THR A 32 -10.87 4.14 -19.08
N VAL A 33 -11.08 4.24 -17.77
CA VAL A 33 -10.32 5.21 -16.99
C VAL A 33 -8.89 4.73 -17.11
N ALA A 34 -8.08 5.48 -17.86
CA ALA A 34 -6.64 5.31 -17.78
C ALA A 34 -6.28 5.62 -16.33
N THR A 35 -5.96 4.58 -15.56
CA THR A 35 -5.25 4.75 -14.30
C THR A 35 -3.98 5.50 -14.66
N SER A 36 -3.72 6.61 -13.96
CA SER A 36 -2.41 7.25 -14.00
C SER A 36 -1.39 6.16 -13.74
N SER A 37 -0.49 5.93 -14.68
CA SER A 37 0.62 5.03 -14.40
C SER A 37 1.40 5.60 -13.22
N ASP A 38 1.85 4.77 -12.28
CA ASP A 38 2.68 5.17 -11.12
C ASP A 38 3.97 5.92 -11.52
N ASN A 39 4.25 6.02 -12.81
CA ASN A 39 5.45 6.58 -13.42
C ASN A 39 5.15 7.82 -14.28
N PHE A 40 3.92 8.33 -14.27
CA PHE A 40 3.59 9.59 -14.92
C PHE A 40 4.11 10.76 -14.07
N VAL A 41 4.76 11.73 -14.71
CA VAL A 41 5.30 12.91 -14.02
C VAL A 41 4.48 14.16 -14.36
N HIS A 42 3.99 14.83 -13.33
CA HIS A 42 3.36 16.14 -13.45
C HIS A 42 4.45 17.23 -13.55
N TRP A 43 4.77 17.63 -14.78
CA TRP A 43 5.80 18.64 -15.06
C TRP A 43 5.33 20.06 -14.73
N THR A 44 6.28 20.90 -14.32
CA THR A 44 6.02 22.32 -14.07
C THR A 44 5.69 23.06 -15.37
N ASP A 45 4.54 23.75 -15.38
CA ASP A 45 4.22 24.82 -16.31
C ASP A 45 4.82 26.13 -15.79
N TRP A 46 5.86 26.65 -16.42
CA TRP A 46 6.49 27.89 -16.00
C TRP A 46 5.68 29.07 -16.53
N VAL A 47 5.26 29.98 -15.65
CA VAL A 47 4.31 31.04 -15.99
C VAL A 47 4.99 32.40 -16.16
N SER A 48 5.92 32.74 -15.29
CA SER A 48 6.55 34.07 -15.30
C SER A 48 7.91 34.10 -14.62
N GLY A 49 8.66 35.19 -14.86
CA GLY A 49 9.93 35.43 -14.18
C GLY A 49 10.21 36.91 -13.94
N SER A 50 11.05 37.19 -12.94
CA SER A 50 11.47 38.54 -12.53
C SER A 50 12.96 38.55 -12.21
N ALA A 51 13.67 39.57 -12.68
CA ALA A 51 15.11 39.75 -12.46
C ALA A 51 15.45 40.79 -11.35
N THR A 52 14.51 41.05 -10.44
CA THR A 52 14.69 42.03 -9.35
C THR A 52 15.34 41.31 -8.16
N ASP A 53 16.63 41.58 -7.90
CA ASP A 53 17.46 40.96 -6.85
C ASP A 53 17.81 39.46 -7.08
N GLY A 54 18.42 39.20 -8.25
CA GLY A 54 18.68 37.85 -8.74
C GLY A 54 17.68 37.49 -9.82
N TYR A 55 17.18 36.26 -9.81
CA TYR A 55 16.06 35.85 -10.64
C TYR A 55 15.09 34.96 -9.87
N THR A 56 13.80 35.25 -10.02
CA THR A 56 12.71 34.41 -9.52
C THR A 56 11.86 33.97 -10.70
N ALA A 57 11.63 32.67 -10.85
CA ALA A 57 10.62 32.13 -11.75
C ALA A 57 9.44 31.55 -10.95
N LYS A 58 8.25 31.64 -11.52
CA LYS A 58 7.00 31.12 -10.96
C LYS A 58 6.40 30.14 -11.94
N GLY A 59 6.00 28.98 -11.45
CA GLY A 59 5.32 27.95 -12.22
C GLY A 59 4.23 27.28 -11.42
N VAL A 60 3.49 26.40 -12.07
CA VAL A 60 2.39 25.62 -11.49
C VAL A 60 2.56 24.17 -11.91
N ILE A 61 2.33 23.25 -10.98
CA ILE A 61 2.16 21.83 -11.27
C ILE A 61 0.72 21.47 -10.95
N THR A 62 0.03 20.81 -11.88
CA THR A 62 -1.34 20.34 -11.68
C THR A 62 -1.32 18.82 -11.65
N THR A 63 -1.73 18.25 -10.51
CA THR A 63 -1.96 16.83 -10.33
C THR A 63 -3.44 16.54 -10.53
N ASP A 64 -3.88 15.30 -10.31
CA ASP A 64 -5.28 14.95 -10.48
C ASP A 64 -6.18 15.59 -9.40
N THR A 65 -5.64 15.84 -8.20
CA THR A 65 -6.42 16.38 -7.07
C THR A 65 -5.96 17.75 -6.58
N ALA A 66 -4.75 18.20 -6.95
CA ALA A 66 -4.14 19.41 -6.40
C ALA A 66 -3.48 20.33 -7.44
N THR A 67 -3.13 21.54 -6.99
CA THR A 67 -2.39 22.53 -7.78
C THR A 67 -1.28 23.13 -6.93
N VAL A 68 -0.04 22.72 -7.22
CA VAL A 68 1.15 23.13 -6.48
C VAL A 68 1.81 24.32 -7.16
N ASN A 69 1.97 25.43 -6.44
CA ASN A 69 2.73 26.58 -6.92
C ASN A 69 4.23 26.35 -6.72
N VAL A 70 4.99 26.49 -7.79
CA VAL A 70 6.45 26.35 -7.79
C VAL A 70 7.10 27.72 -7.83
N THR A 71 8.02 27.97 -6.91
CA THR A 71 8.88 29.17 -6.92
C THR A 71 10.33 28.75 -7.06
N TYR A 72 10.95 29.15 -8.16
CA TYR A 72 12.39 29.02 -8.34
C TYR A 72 13.09 30.33 -8.03
N ASN A 73 14.16 30.27 -7.24
CA ASN A 73 15.00 31.42 -6.91
C ASN A 73 16.48 31.14 -7.23
N ASN A 74 17.09 32.07 -7.97
CA ASN A 74 18.51 32.05 -8.32
C ASN A 74 19.14 33.43 -8.09
N PRO A 75 19.91 33.62 -7.01
CA PRO A 75 20.57 34.89 -6.72
C PRO A 75 21.56 35.37 -7.79
N GLN A 76 22.11 34.47 -8.61
CA GLN A 76 23.09 34.78 -9.64
C GLN A 76 22.45 35.14 -10.99
N GLY A 77 21.14 34.98 -11.11
CA GLY A 77 20.41 35.15 -12.35
C GLY A 77 20.44 33.91 -13.24
N ILE A 78 19.70 33.97 -14.35
CA ILE A 78 19.58 32.89 -15.32
C ILE A 78 19.95 33.36 -16.72
N ALA A 79 20.17 32.42 -17.64
CA ALA A 79 20.35 32.72 -19.06
C ALA A 79 19.03 33.12 -19.73
N PHE A 80 17.98 32.31 -19.56
CA PHE A 80 16.64 32.58 -20.08
C PHE A 80 15.59 31.74 -19.36
N LEU A 81 14.33 32.18 -19.45
CA LEU A 81 13.14 31.41 -19.08
C LEU A 81 12.29 31.25 -20.34
N GLN A 82 11.85 30.04 -20.65
CA GLN A 82 10.85 29.77 -21.67
C GLN A 82 9.59 29.25 -20.96
N THR A 83 8.45 29.88 -21.25
CA THR A 83 7.14 29.61 -20.63
C THR A 83 6.06 29.24 -21.65
N SER A 84 6.33 29.47 -22.93
CA SER A 84 5.39 29.20 -24.02
C SER A 84 6.13 29.24 -25.36
N GLY A 85 5.78 28.33 -26.27
CA GLY A 85 6.40 28.22 -27.58
C GLY A 85 7.93 28.07 -27.50
N GLY A 86 8.62 28.44 -28.59
CA GLY A 86 10.08 28.42 -28.64
C GLY A 86 10.67 27.07 -29.07
N THR A 87 11.88 26.80 -28.59
CA THR A 87 12.64 25.60 -28.96
C THR A 87 12.32 24.48 -27.96
N ASP A 88 11.98 23.31 -28.48
CA ASP A 88 11.83 22.11 -27.66
C ASP A 88 13.20 21.48 -27.40
N TYR A 89 13.81 21.80 -26.26
CA TYR A 89 15.09 21.25 -25.82
C TYR A 89 14.98 19.83 -25.26
N TRP A 90 13.74 19.31 -25.16
CA TRP A 90 13.45 17.98 -24.64
C TRP A 90 13.44 16.90 -25.72
N VAL A 91 13.91 17.24 -26.92
CA VAL A 91 14.10 16.31 -28.04
C VAL A 91 15.49 16.48 -28.66
N ASN A 92 15.92 15.53 -29.47
CA ASN A 92 17.10 15.71 -30.32
C ASN A 92 16.90 16.90 -31.28
N SER A 93 17.95 17.66 -31.59
CA SER A 93 17.85 18.83 -32.47
C SER A 93 17.29 18.47 -33.85
N GLY A 94 16.14 19.07 -34.19
CA GLY A 94 15.39 18.76 -35.43
C GLY A 94 14.67 17.41 -35.42
N GLY A 95 14.66 16.71 -34.29
CA GLY A 95 13.97 15.45 -34.06
C GLY A 95 12.49 15.64 -33.71
N GLN A 96 11.84 14.52 -33.41
CA GLN A 96 10.46 14.45 -32.93
C GLN A 96 10.45 13.94 -31.49
N ARG A 97 9.38 14.21 -30.75
CA ARG A 97 9.15 13.61 -29.42
C ARG A 97 8.95 12.11 -29.57
N LYS A 98 9.81 11.33 -28.91
CA LYS A 98 9.80 9.86 -28.86
C LYS A 98 9.99 9.41 -27.41
N PRO A 99 8.91 9.29 -26.62
CA PRO A 99 9.01 8.89 -25.22
C PRO A 99 9.74 7.55 -25.02
N GLU A 100 9.65 6.64 -25.98
CA GLU A 100 10.25 5.30 -25.91
C GLU A 100 11.79 5.28 -25.96
N THR A 101 12.43 6.33 -26.47
CA THR A 101 13.89 6.45 -26.55
C THR A 101 14.40 7.80 -26.04
N SER A 102 13.56 8.54 -25.31
CA SER A 102 13.92 9.88 -24.84
C SER A 102 14.97 9.79 -23.75
N PRO A 103 15.98 10.68 -23.73
CA PRO A 103 16.89 10.78 -22.58
C PRO A 103 16.18 11.18 -21.28
N TYR A 104 14.91 11.61 -21.34
CA TYR A 104 14.15 12.11 -20.20
C TYR A 104 13.16 11.10 -19.62
N THR A 105 13.05 9.90 -20.21
CA THR A 105 12.13 8.85 -19.80
C THR A 105 12.88 7.59 -19.38
N SER A 106 12.22 6.76 -18.59
CA SER A 106 12.73 5.47 -18.11
C SER A 106 11.56 4.59 -17.66
N ALA A 107 11.85 3.43 -17.06
CA ALA A 107 10.81 2.64 -16.40
C ALA A 107 10.08 3.39 -15.27
N ALA A 108 10.70 4.43 -14.69
CA ALA A 108 10.15 5.24 -13.60
C ALA A 108 9.60 6.60 -14.04
N VAL A 109 9.75 6.96 -15.33
CA VAL A 109 9.27 8.24 -15.89
C VAL A 109 8.75 7.98 -17.31
N GLU A 110 7.43 7.98 -17.48
CA GLU A 110 6.81 7.62 -18.76
C GLU A 110 6.82 8.77 -19.78
N ASN A 111 6.74 10.02 -19.33
CA ASN A 111 6.47 11.17 -20.18
C ASN A 111 7.62 12.19 -20.24
N ILE A 112 7.80 12.80 -21.42
CA ILE A 112 8.80 13.85 -21.65
C ILE A 112 8.29 15.20 -21.10
N PRO A 113 9.14 16.04 -20.48
CA PRO A 113 8.79 17.41 -20.12
C PRO A 113 8.09 18.19 -21.22
N THR A 114 7.23 19.15 -20.87
CA THR A 114 6.50 19.99 -21.83
C THR A 114 7.46 20.81 -22.72
N GLY A 115 7.12 20.96 -24.00
CA GLY A 115 8.04 21.53 -25.00
C GLY A 115 8.39 22.99 -24.84
N ALA A 116 7.66 23.71 -23.99
CA ALA A 116 7.80 25.13 -23.79
C ALA A 116 8.48 25.52 -22.48
N ASP A 117 8.60 24.61 -21.51
CA ASP A 117 8.88 24.93 -20.11
C ASP A 117 10.30 24.56 -19.72
N ILE A 118 11.18 25.56 -19.66
CA ILE A 118 12.57 25.36 -19.27
C ILE A 118 13.17 26.62 -18.63
N VAL A 119 13.99 26.39 -17.60
CA VAL A 119 14.88 27.41 -17.03
C VAL A 119 16.30 27.15 -17.53
N GLY A 120 16.85 28.09 -18.29
CA GLY A 120 18.24 28.03 -18.76
C GLY A 120 19.20 28.74 -17.80
N LEU A 121 20.26 28.08 -17.34
CA LEU A 121 21.25 28.60 -16.39
C LEU A 121 22.59 28.84 -17.06
N ASN A 122 23.40 29.77 -16.54
CA ASN A 122 24.75 30.06 -17.05
C ASN A 122 25.79 30.42 -15.97
N LYS A 123 25.37 30.53 -14.71
CA LYS A 123 26.24 30.91 -13.59
C LYS A 123 26.32 29.79 -12.55
N ALA A 124 27.52 29.60 -12.01
CA ALA A 124 27.72 28.83 -10.80
C ALA A 124 27.08 29.53 -9.60
N GLY A 125 26.58 28.75 -8.64
CA GLY A 125 25.94 29.31 -7.46
C GLY A 125 24.82 28.42 -6.93
N SER A 126 24.37 28.73 -5.72
CA SER A 126 23.27 28.04 -5.06
C SER A 126 21.93 28.61 -5.50
N GLN A 127 20.95 27.74 -5.67
CA GLN A 127 19.60 28.05 -6.12
C GLN A 127 18.60 27.08 -5.48
N THR A 128 17.34 27.51 -5.42
CA THR A 128 16.31 26.80 -4.63
C THR A 128 14.98 26.79 -5.37
N LEU A 129 14.29 25.66 -5.28
CA LEU A 129 12.87 25.50 -5.56
C LEU A 129 12.10 25.46 -4.24
N THR A 130 10.95 26.10 -4.20
CA THR A 130 10.00 26.07 -3.08
C THR A 130 8.61 25.79 -3.61
N PHE A 131 7.89 24.90 -2.94
CA PHE A 131 6.56 24.45 -3.31
C PHE A 131 5.53 25.01 -2.31
N SER A 132 4.28 25.23 -2.74
CA SER A 132 3.21 25.73 -1.84
C SER A 132 2.76 24.73 -0.79
N GLU A 133 3.05 23.46 -1.03
CA GLU A 133 2.84 22.31 -0.15
C GLU A 133 3.96 21.30 -0.39
N ALA A 134 4.08 20.30 0.48
CA ALA A 134 5.06 19.25 0.28
C ALA A 134 4.69 18.38 -0.93
N ILE A 135 5.68 18.06 -1.73
CA ILE A 135 5.56 17.21 -2.92
C ILE A 135 6.26 15.88 -2.72
N ALA A 136 5.83 14.86 -3.46
CA ALA A 136 6.44 13.56 -3.40
C ALA A 136 7.34 13.27 -4.61
N ASN A 137 8.46 12.63 -4.29
CA ASN A 137 9.41 12.08 -5.23
C ASN A 137 9.76 13.02 -6.41
N PRO A 138 10.28 14.25 -6.16
CA PRO A 138 10.52 15.21 -7.23
C PRO A 138 11.42 14.64 -8.32
N VAL A 139 11.04 14.89 -9.56
CA VAL A 139 11.76 14.49 -10.76
C VAL A 139 12.38 15.71 -11.41
N PHE A 140 13.66 15.63 -11.73
CA PHE A 140 14.45 16.74 -12.26
C PHE A 140 15.07 16.34 -13.60
N SER A 141 14.67 17.02 -14.67
CA SER A 141 15.25 16.80 -16.00
C SER A 141 16.20 17.93 -16.36
N TYR A 142 17.37 17.58 -16.92
CA TYR A 142 18.43 18.52 -17.26
C TYR A 142 18.90 18.39 -18.70
N VAL A 143 19.28 19.53 -19.28
CA VAL A 143 19.72 19.68 -20.67
C VAL A 143 21.17 20.14 -20.69
N SER A 144 22.03 19.38 -21.41
CA SER A 144 23.41 19.75 -21.76
C SER A 144 24.23 20.26 -20.56
N LEU A 145 24.61 19.35 -19.66
CA LEU A 145 25.52 19.72 -18.56
C LEU A 145 26.93 20.07 -19.04
N ASN A 146 27.39 19.58 -20.19
CA ASN A 146 28.66 19.92 -20.88
C ASN A 146 29.87 20.34 -19.99
N GLY A 147 30.17 19.52 -18.97
CA GLY A 147 31.30 19.72 -18.06
C GLY A 147 31.01 20.60 -16.83
N ASN A 148 29.79 21.12 -16.73
CA ASN A 148 29.15 21.56 -15.49
C ASN A 148 28.55 20.36 -14.74
N GLY A 149 28.02 20.64 -13.54
CA GLY A 149 27.27 19.68 -12.76
C GLY A 149 26.55 20.35 -11.61
N TYR A 150 25.67 19.59 -10.97
CA TYR A 150 24.87 20.03 -9.84
C TYR A 150 25.31 19.31 -8.57
N ALA A 151 25.46 20.05 -7.48
CA ALA A 151 25.65 19.49 -6.15
C ALA A 151 24.39 19.70 -5.33
N PHE A 152 23.69 18.61 -5.02
CA PHE A 152 22.51 18.57 -4.17
C PHE A 152 22.90 18.26 -2.73
N ASP A 153 22.07 18.70 -1.78
CA ASP A 153 22.17 18.40 -0.35
C ASP A 153 21.38 17.14 0.06
N ARG A 154 20.70 16.50 -0.91
CA ARG A 154 19.92 15.28 -0.75
C ARG A 154 20.32 14.25 -1.80
N ASP A 155 20.19 12.97 -1.45
CA ASP A 155 20.50 11.88 -2.37
C ASP A 155 19.46 11.80 -3.50
N PHE A 156 19.89 11.31 -4.65
CA PHE A 156 19.05 11.16 -5.84
C PHE A 156 19.42 9.93 -6.66
N GLU A 157 18.47 9.45 -7.45
CA GLU A 157 18.63 8.38 -8.42
C GLU A 157 18.76 8.98 -9.82
N ILE A 158 19.77 8.56 -10.59
CA ILE A 158 19.81 8.88 -12.02
C ILE A 158 18.91 7.86 -12.71
N LEU A 159 17.84 8.33 -13.33
CA LEU A 159 16.83 7.48 -13.96
C LEU A 159 17.13 7.23 -15.43
N SER A 160 17.71 8.21 -16.11
CA SER A 160 18.00 8.13 -17.54
C SER A 160 19.06 9.14 -17.97
N PHE A 161 19.74 8.84 -19.07
CA PHE A 161 20.57 9.81 -19.79
C PHE A 161 20.70 9.52 -21.28
N GLY A 162 20.97 10.57 -22.08
CA GLY A 162 21.02 10.51 -23.54
C GLY A 162 22.27 9.86 -24.12
N HIS A 163 22.37 8.54 -24.01
CA HIS A 163 23.43 7.75 -24.60
C HIS A 163 22.98 6.31 -24.86
N SER A 164 23.52 5.68 -25.91
CA SER A 164 23.13 4.32 -26.31
C SER A 164 23.40 3.25 -25.24
N SER A 165 24.27 3.51 -24.26
CA SER A 165 24.52 2.60 -23.13
C SER A 165 23.34 2.53 -22.16
N ASP A 166 22.48 3.54 -22.16
CA ASP A 166 21.24 3.62 -21.37
C ASP A 166 20.01 3.21 -22.21
N GLY A 167 20.22 2.82 -23.48
CA GLY A 167 19.13 2.51 -24.42
C GLY A 167 18.44 3.75 -25.01
N ASN A 168 18.85 4.95 -24.60
CA ASN A 168 18.22 6.21 -25.00
C ASN A 168 18.96 6.93 -26.15
N ASP A 169 18.19 7.70 -26.91
CA ASP A 169 18.67 8.61 -27.94
C ASP A 169 19.40 9.81 -27.29
N CYS A 170 20.22 10.47 -28.10
CA CYS A 170 20.93 11.66 -27.66
C CYS A 170 19.96 12.85 -27.49
N GLY A 171 20.25 13.72 -26.52
CA GLY A 171 19.47 14.94 -26.30
C GLY A 171 19.73 16.00 -27.37
N TYR A 172 19.21 17.20 -27.13
CA TYR A 172 19.19 18.28 -28.11
C TYR A 172 20.58 18.60 -28.69
N TRP A 173 21.60 18.72 -27.83
CA TRP A 173 22.96 19.10 -28.24
C TRP A 173 23.89 17.94 -28.58
N GLY A 174 23.51 16.73 -28.20
CA GLY A 174 24.36 15.57 -28.40
C GLY A 174 24.17 14.53 -27.31
N CYS A 175 25.10 13.59 -27.30
CA CYS A 175 25.09 12.42 -26.43
C CYS A 175 26.01 12.64 -25.24
N GLY A 176 25.64 12.10 -24.10
CA GLY A 176 26.47 12.16 -22.91
C GLY A 176 26.00 11.20 -21.83
N THR A 177 26.94 10.71 -21.03
CA THR A 177 26.63 9.89 -19.86
C THR A 177 26.52 10.75 -18.62
N SER A 178 25.76 10.27 -17.63
CA SER A 178 25.62 10.93 -16.33
C SER A 178 25.99 9.96 -15.22
N TYR A 179 26.59 10.46 -14.15
CA TYR A 179 26.96 9.67 -12.99
C TYR A 179 26.90 10.50 -11.71
N LYS A 180 26.70 9.82 -10.58
CA LYS A 180 26.62 10.42 -9.25
C LYS A 180 27.95 10.25 -8.52
N GLU A 181 28.49 11.35 -7.98
CA GLU A 181 29.61 11.34 -7.03
C GLU A 181 29.09 11.78 -5.65
N VAL A 182 29.28 10.94 -4.64
CA VAL A 182 28.94 11.27 -3.25
C VAL A 182 30.20 11.79 -2.55
N VAL A 183 30.11 12.99 -1.97
CA VAL A 183 31.24 13.63 -1.29
C VAL A 183 30.89 13.89 0.17
N ASP A 184 31.68 13.32 1.06
CA ASP A 184 31.66 13.64 2.49
C ASP A 184 32.33 15.00 2.71
N ASN A 185 31.59 15.93 3.33
CA ASN A 185 32.10 17.28 3.62
C ASN A 185 32.99 17.31 4.88
N GLY A 186 33.09 16.20 5.62
CA GLY A 186 33.89 16.05 6.83
C GLY A 186 33.24 16.56 8.11
N ASP A 187 31.98 17.00 8.03
CA ASP A 187 31.15 17.48 9.15
C ASP A 187 29.92 16.59 9.40
N GLY A 188 29.89 15.40 8.79
CA GLY A 188 28.75 14.48 8.82
C GLY A 188 27.67 14.80 7.78
N THR A 189 27.86 15.82 6.94
CA THR A 189 26.99 16.08 5.79
C THR A 189 27.59 15.56 4.50
N PHE A 190 26.73 15.23 3.55
CA PHE A 190 27.11 14.74 2.22
C PHE A 190 26.64 15.70 1.14
N ALA A 191 27.44 15.84 0.09
CA ALA A 191 27.03 16.48 -1.16
C ALA A 191 26.91 15.41 -2.24
N TYR A 192 25.76 15.39 -2.92
CA TYR A 192 25.46 14.45 -3.99
C TYR A 192 25.61 15.18 -5.32
N ARG A 193 26.63 14.81 -6.10
CA ARG A 193 27.01 15.54 -7.31
C ARG A 193 26.57 14.80 -8.56
N LEU A 194 25.73 15.44 -9.35
CA LEU A 194 25.45 15.05 -10.72
C LEU A 194 26.58 15.56 -11.62
N LEU A 195 27.25 14.62 -12.28
CA LEU A 195 28.33 14.84 -13.21
C LEU A 195 28.04 14.10 -14.53
N GLY A 196 28.80 14.42 -15.57
CA GLY A 196 28.67 13.71 -16.83
C GLY A 196 29.83 13.90 -17.80
N THR A 197 29.74 13.21 -18.93
CA THR A 197 30.72 13.29 -20.03
C THR A 197 30.01 13.65 -21.33
N GLY A 198 30.71 14.32 -22.26
CA GLY A 198 30.12 14.75 -23.53
C GLY A 198 29.06 15.83 -23.30
N GLU A 199 27.84 15.57 -23.78
CA GLU A 199 26.68 16.46 -23.69
C GLU A 199 25.55 15.79 -22.89
N PRO A 200 25.64 15.71 -21.56
CA PRO A 200 24.70 14.94 -20.75
C PRO A 200 23.33 15.62 -20.76
N HIS A 201 22.31 14.84 -21.09
CA HIS A 201 20.90 15.14 -20.92
C HIS A 201 20.31 13.97 -20.15
N GLY A 202 19.34 14.20 -19.28
CA GLY A 202 18.83 13.12 -18.46
C GLY A 202 17.75 13.53 -17.49
N THR A 203 17.29 12.55 -16.72
CA THR A 203 16.33 12.72 -15.64
C THR A 203 16.86 12.05 -14.38
N LEU A 204 16.67 12.70 -13.24
CA LEU A 204 16.91 12.15 -11.91
C LEU A 204 15.68 12.28 -11.03
N ARG A 205 15.61 11.49 -9.97
CA ARG A 205 14.53 11.50 -8.97
C ARG A 205 15.09 11.56 -7.57
N PHE A 206 14.45 12.34 -6.72
CA PHE A 206 14.64 12.28 -5.26
C PHE A 206 13.54 11.41 -4.67
N LEU A 207 13.83 10.68 -3.60
CA LEU A 207 12.82 9.89 -2.87
C LEU A 207 12.39 10.60 -1.59
N GLY A 208 11.10 10.51 -1.27
CA GLY A 208 10.48 11.12 -0.09
C GLY A 208 9.78 12.44 -0.38
N ALA A 209 9.37 13.13 0.70
CA ALA A 209 8.63 14.38 0.65
C ALA A 209 9.54 15.62 0.69
N PHE A 210 9.17 16.66 -0.07
CA PHE A 210 9.97 17.89 -0.20
C PHE A 210 9.08 19.13 -0.22
N ALA A 211 9.32 20.07 0.70
CA ALA A 211 8.83 21.44 0.57
C ALA A 211 9.79 22.35 -0.21
N THR A 212 11.08 21.96 -0.25
CA THR A 212 12.14 22.70 -0.94
C THR A 212 13.19 21.76 -1.53
N VAL A 213 13.72 22.12 -2.70
CA VAL A 213 14.91 21.47 -3.28
C VAL A 213 15.99 22.52 -3.49
N THR A 214 17.17 22.31 -2.93
CA THR A 214 18.31 23.23 -3.06
C THR A 214 19.49 22.53 -3.72
N TRP A 215 20.15 23.25 -4.63
CA TRP A 215 21.36 22.73 -5.26
C TRP A 215 22.30 23.86 -5.65
N ARG A 216 23.53 23.47 -5.96
CA ARG A 216 24.58 24.38 -6.43
C ARG A 216 25.07 23.98 -7.82
N SER A 217 24.95 24.89 -8.77
CA SER A 217 25.67 24.81 -10.06
C SER A 217 27.16 24.96 -9.81
N MET A 218 27.95 23.98 -10.24
CA MET A 218 29.36 23.87 -9.85
C MET A 218 30.30 24.76 -10.65
N SER A 219 29.97 25.09 -11.90
CA SER A 219 30.76 25.96 -12.76
C SER A 219 29.88 26.93 -13.57
N ASN A 220 30.50 27.95 -14.15
CA ASN A 220 29.85 28.80 -15.15
C ASN A 220 29.88 28.09 -16.51
N GLU A 221 28.83 28.28 -17.30
CA GLU A 221 28.72 27.69 -18.64
C GLU A 221 28.04 28.66 -19.61
N HIS A 222 28.06 28.38 -20.92
CA HIS A 222 27.34 29.19 -21.89
C HIS A 222 25.84 29.18 -21.61
N TRP A 223 25.26 27.98 -21.55
CA TRP A 223 24.05 27.70 -20.83
C TRP A 223 23.86 26.18 -20.66
N ASN A 224 23.13 25.78 -19.63
CA ASN A 224 22.49 24.47 -19.52
C ASN A 224 21.02 24.70 -19.10
N GLY A 225 20.20 23.66 -19.04
CA GLY A 225 18.77 23.84 -18.73
C GLY A 225 18.24 22.81 -17.75
N PHE A 226 17.13 23.14 -17.12
CA PHE A 226 16.36 22.17 -16.36
C PHE A 226 14.86 22.49 -16.31
N THR A 227 14.09 21.49 -15.94
CA THR A 227 12.75 21.64 -15.37
C THR A 227 12.55 20.63 -14.25
N VAL A 228 11.46 20.79 -13.50
CA VAL A 228 11.10 19.90 -12.40
C VAL A 228 9.66 19.41 -12.60
N GLY A 229 9.40 18.19 -12.20
CA GLY A 229 8.08 17.61 -12.07
C GLY A 229 7.97 16.80 -10.78
N ILE A 230 6.79 16.26 -10.51
CA ILE A 230 6.50 15.47 -9.31
C ILE A 230 5.68 14.24 -9.69
N ALA A 231 5.78 13.20 -8.87
CA ALA A 231 4.84 12.07 -8.94
C ALA A 231 3.45 12.48 -8.45
N GLY A 232 3.39 13.33 -7.42
CA GLY A 232 2.18 13.92 -6.85
C GLY A 232 2.54 14.83 -5.67
N THR A 233 1.54 15.32 -4.94
CA THR A 233 1.76 15.92 -3.61
C THR A 233 2.26 14.87 -2.63
N GLU A 234 2.78 15.30 -1.47
CA GLU A 234 3.08 14.39 -0.37
C GLU A 234 1.86 13.55 -0.01
N GLN A 235 0.67 14.14 0.08
CA GLN A 235 -0.55 13.43 0.46
C GLN A 235 -1.08 12.47 -0.63
N GLU A 236 -0.85 12.80 -1.91
CA GLU A 236 -1.27 11.93 -3.02
C GLU A 236 -0.40 10.67 -3.14
N VAL A 237 0.86 10.73 -2.69
CA VAL A 237 1.81 9.61 -2.86
C VAL A 237 2.15 8.94 -1.54
N PHE A 238 2.30 9.72 -0.46
CA PHE A 238 2.58 9.27 0.88
C PHE A 238 1.35 9.41 1.75
N CYS A 239 1.03 8.35 2.47
CA CYS A 239 -0.11 8.37 3.37
C CYS A 239 0.24 9.24 4.58
N GLU A 240 -0.75 9.99 5.06
CA GLU A 240 -0.48 10.98 6.10
C GLU A 240 0.19 10.33 7.32
N GLY A 241 1.37 10.84 7.68
CA GLY A 241 2.09 10.41 8.89
C GLY A 241 2.93 9.14 8.76
N VAL A 242 3.02 8.51 7.59
CA VAL A 242 3.82 7.30 7.39
C VAL A 242 5.00 7.54 6.44
N GLU A 243 6.21 7.61 7.01
CA GLU A 243 7.45 7.52 6.21
C GLU A 243 7.68 6.05 5.81
N ASP A 244 7.11 5.60 4.69
CA ASP A 244 7.38 4.26 4.15
C ASP A 244 7.87 4.30 2.69
N PRO A 245 9.12 3.86 2.41
CA PRO A 245 9.62 3.70 1.05
C PRO A 245 9.05 2.48 0.32
N ASP A 246 8.27 1.61 0.95
CA ASP A 246 7.66 0.44 0.32
C ASP A 246 6.44 0.83 -0.55
N PRO A 247 6.47 0.54 -1.86
CA PRO A 247 5.36 0.83 -2.76
C PRO A 247 4.36 -0.33 -2.90
N THR A 248 4.38 -1.33 -2.01
CA THR A 248 3.50 -2.51 -2.14
C THR A 248 2.02 -2.13 -2.05
N ASP A 249 1.26 -2.70 -2.99
CA ASP A 249 -0.19 -2.70 -3.11
C ASP A 249 -0.59 -4.14 -3.48
N SER A 250 -1.10 -4.88 -2.50
CA SER A 250 -1.26 -6.33 -2.52
C SER A 250 -2.53 -6.76 -3.23
N ASP A 251 -3.56 -5.93 -3.28
CA ASP A 251 -4.83 -6.22 -3.95
C ASP A 251 -5.08 -5.40 -5.22
N GLY A 252 -4.26 -4.40 -5.50
CA GLY A 252 -4.23 -3.63 -6.73
C GLY A 252 -5.36 -2.61 -6.84
N ASP A 253 -5.89 -2.13 -5.72
CA ASP A 253 -6.98 -1.16 -5.69
C ASP A 253 -6.48 0.30 -5.83
N GLY A 254 -5.17 0.52 -5.75
CA GLY A 254 -4.53 1.83 -5.85
C GLY A 254 -4.27 2.52 -4.51
N VAL A 255 -4.59 1.86 -3.39
CA VAL A 255 -4.18 2.21 -2.03
C VAL A 255 -3.03 1.27 -1.65
N ARG A 256 -1.93 1.82 -1.12
CA ARG A 256 -0.79 0.98 -0.70
C ARG A 256 -1.12 0.25 0.60
N ASP A 257 -0.59 -0.97 0.77
CA ASP A 257 -0.82 -1.83 1.95
C ASP A 257 -0.65 -1.10 3.30
N VAL A 258 0.29 -0.16 3.37
CA VAL A 258 0.60 0.58 4.60
C VAL A 258 -0.48 1.62 4.99
N CYS A 259 -1.42 1.87 4.09
CA CYS A 259 -2.48 2.86 4.21
C CYS A 259 -3.85 2.29 3.89
N ASP A 260 -3.86 1.05 3.44
CA ASP A 260 -5.04 0.31 3.09
C ASP A 260 -5.59 -0.33 4.37
N ASN A 261 -6.78 0.08 4.79
CA ASN A 261 -7.48 -0.55 5.91
C ASN A 261 -8.01 -1.95 5.56
N CYS A 262 -7.85 -2.40 4.31
CA CYS A 262 -8.08 -3.76 3.82
C CYS A 262 -7.02 -4.25 2.82
N PRO A 263 -5.73 -4.47 3.21
CA PRO A 263 -4.59 -4.72 2.30
C PRO A 263 -4.70 -5.90 1.33
N PHE A 264 -5.73 -6.72 1.44
CA PHE A 264 -5.94 -7.92 0.63
C PHE A 264 -7.33 -7.95 -0.02
N VAL A 265 -8.13 -6.89 0.14
CA VAL A 265 -9.52 -6.78 -0.34
C VAL A 265 -9.79 -5.35 -0.83
N ALA A 266 -9.78 -5.19 -2.15
CA ALA A 266 -9.89 -3.88 -2.80
C ALA A 266 -11.06 -3.01 -2.30
N ASN A 267 -10.74 -1.83 -1.78
CA ASN A 267 -11.64 -0.78 -1.30
C ASN A 267 -11.03 0.62 -1.43
N VAL A 268 -10.97 1.11 -2.67
CA VAL A 268 -10.45 2.43 -3.03
C VAL A 268 -11.05 3.60 -2.21
N ASP A 269 -12.26 3.46 -1.69
CA ASP A 269 -12.93 4.47 -0.87
C ASP A 269 -12.52 4.47 0.61
N GLN A 270 -11.86 3.40 1.07
CA GLN A 270 -11.30 3.26 2.42
C GLN A 270 -12.34 3.54 3.51
N THR A 271 -13.59 3.18 3.26
CA THR A 271 -14.66 3.36 4.25
C THR A 271 -14.38 2.49 5.47
N ASP A 272 -14.40 3.12 6.65
CA ASP A 272 -14.21 2.55 7.98
C ASP A 272 -15.22 3.28 8.90
N SER A 273 -16.30 2.60 9.21
CA SER A 273 -17.50 3.19 9.81
C SER A 273 -17.38 3.43 11.32
N ASP A 274 -16.62 2.61 12.04
CA ASP A 274 -16.40 2.70 13.50
C ASP A 274 -15.03 3.26 13.89
N GLY A 275 -14.07 3.27 12.97
CA GLY A 275 -12.75 3.86 13.14
C GLY A 275 -11.76 2.95 13.85
N ASP A 276 -11.92 1.63 13.79
CA ASP A 276 -11.01 0.65 14.36
C ASP A 276 -9.71 0.48 13.53
N GLY A 277 -9.71 0.96 12.28
CA GLY A 277 -8.60 0.85 11.33
C GLY A 277 -8.70 -0.32 10.36
N ARG A 278 -9.84 -1.03 10.34
CA ARG A 278 -10.22 -2.07 9.39
C ARG A 278 -11.34 -1.55 8.51
N GLY A 279 -11.24 -1.73 7.20
CA GLY A 279 -12.27 -1.22 6.30
C GLY A 279 -13.55 -2.07 6.34
N ASP A 280 -14.71 -1.43 6.15
CA ASP A 280 -16.04 -2.08 6.16
C ASP A 280 -16.14 -3.33 5.27
N VAL A 281 -15.30 -3.43 4.22
CA VAL A 281 -15.31 -4.55 3.27
C VAL A 281 -14.56 -5.80 3.77
N CYS A 282 -13.63 -5.63 4.71
CA CYS A 282 -12.81 -6.69 5.27
C CYS A 282 -12.95 -6.81 6.79
N ASP A 283 -13.85 -6.02 7.36
CA ASP A 283 -14.29 -6.12 8.73
C ASP A 283 -15.50 -7.06 8.84
N ALA A 284 -15.42 -7.97 9.81
CA ALA A 284 -16.49 -8.90 10.14
C ALA A 284 -17.63 -8.18 10.87
N CYS A 285 -17.32 -7.14 11.65
CA CYS A 285 -18.28 -6.36 12.42
C CYS A 285 -18.10 -4.84 12.20
N PRO A 286 -18.57 -4.28 11.05
CA PRO A 286 -18.37 -2.86 10.65
C PRO A 286 -18.97 -1.77 11.55
N ALA A 287 -19.42 -2.13 12.75
CA ALA A 287 -19.94 -1.23 13.75
C ALA A 287 -19.25 -1.40 15.12
N ASP A 288 -18.33 -2.36 15.25
CA ASP A 288 -17.56 -2.55 16.47
C ASP A 288 -16.16 -1.94 16.35
N ALA A 289 -15.85 -1.06 17.29
CA ALA A 289 -14.61 -0.30 17.25
C ALA A 289 -13.41 -1.07 17.85
N ASP A 290 -13.54 -2.37 18.10
CA ASP A 290 -12.42 -3.21 18.57
C ASP A 290 -11.67 -3.82 17.38
N PRO A 291 -10.42 -3.37 17.11
CA PRO A 291 -9.63 -3.89 16.00
C PRO A 291 -9.14 -5.32 16.20
N VAL A 292 -9.36 -5.91 17.38
CA VAL A 292 -9.05 -7.31 17.65
C VAL A 292 -10.36 -8.05 17.84
N PRO A 293 -10.72 -8.92 16.88
CA PRO A 293 -11.88 -9.76 17.01
C PRO A 293 -11.87 -10.53 18.35
N ASN A 294 -12.85 -10.28 19.20
CA ASN A 294 -13.26 -11.21 20.25
C ASN A 294 -14.11 -12.28 19.54
N ASP A 295 -13.67 -13.53 19.55
CA ASP A 295 -14.28 -14.62 18.78
C ASP A 295 -14.16 -15.86 19.66
N ASN A 296 -15.12 -15.97 20.58
CA ASN A 296 -15.05 -16.88 21.71
C ASN A 296 -15.20 -18.34 21.26
N ASP A 297 -16.04 -18.61 20.27
CA ASP A 297 -16.28 -19.94 19.69
C ASP A 297 -15.37 -20.30 18.50
N ARG A 298 -14.70 -19.31 17.88
CA ARG A 298 -13.83 -19.43 16.70
C ARG A 298 -14.55 -19.79 15.42
N ASP A 299 -15.79 -19.33 15.25
CA ASP A 299 -16.53 -19.50 14.01
C ASP A 299 -16.13 -18.47 12.92
N GLY A 300 -15.45 -17.40 13.33
CA GLY A 300 -14.94 -16.32 12.48
C GLY A 300 -15.82 -15.08 12.44
N THR A 301 -16.89 -15.05 13.22
CA THR A 301 -17.66 -13.86 13.61
C THR A 301 -17.08 -13.31 14.91
N ASP A 302 -17.18 -12.00 15.13
CA ASP A 302 -16.76 -11.43 16.40
C ASP A 302 -17.97 -11.28 17.33
N ASP A 303 -17.80 -11.51 18.64
CA ASP A 303 -18.85 -11.57 19.66
C ASP A 303 -19.72 -10.27 19.64
N ALA A 304 -19.17 -9.12 19.21
CA ALA A 304 -19.96 -7.89 19.10
C ALA A 304 -21.01 -7.92 17.97
N CYS A 305 -20.86 -8.81 16.99
CA CYS A 305 -21.83 -9.04 15.92
C CYS A 305 -22.22 -10.50 15.68
N ASP A 306 -21.76 -11.42 16.53
CA ASP A 306 -22.36 -12.72 16.73
C ASP A 306 -23.66 -12.58 17.56
N ALA A 307 -24.50 -13.61 17.54
CA ALA A 307 -25.71 -13.66 18.34
C ALA A 307 -25.72 -14.87 19.28
N ASP A 308 -24.68 -15.70 19.24
CA ASP A 308 -24.46 -16.95 20.00
C ASP A 308 -22.94 -17.10 20.19
N ASP A 309 -22.36 -16.30 21.10
CA ASP A 309 -20.91 -16.10 21.25
C ASP A 309 -20.13 -17.38 21.62
N ASP A 310 -20.78 -18.43 22.12
CA ASP A 310 -20.15 -19.71 22.48
C ASP A 310 -20.66 -20.92 21.70
N ASN A 311 -21.63 -20.70 20.79
CA ASN A 311 -22.19 -21.67 19.85
C ASN A 311 -22.84 -22.88 20.54
N ASP A 312 -23.46 -22.67 21.69
CA ASP A 312 -24.17 -23.69 22.48
C ASP A 312 -25.64 -23.88 22.06
N ALA A 313 -26.10 -23.06 21.11
CA ALA A 313 -27.46 -22.98 20.58
C ALA A 313 -28.48 -22.19 21.42
N LEU A 314 -28.03 -21.37 22.35
CA LEU A 314 -28.77 -20.24 22.91
C LEU A 314 -28.19 -18.93 22.39
N THR A 315 -29.06 -17.99 22.05
CA THR A 315 -28.59 -16.64 21.71
C THR A 315 -28.24 -15.83 22.96
N ASP A 316 -27.38 -14.80 22.86
CA ASP A 316 -27.04 -13.97 24.02
C ASP A 316 -28.29 -13.31 24.66
N GLU A 317 -29.34 -13.07 23.86
CA GLU A 317 -30.64 -12.59 24.38
C GLU A 317 -31.38 -13.67 25.19
N GLU A 318 -31.32 -14.93 24.76
CA GLU A 318 -31.89 -16.07 25.48
C GLU A 318 -31.11 -16.36 26.75
N GLU A 319 -29.78 -16.38 26.68
CA GLU A 319 -28.91 -16.58 27.82
C GLU A 319 -29.03 -15.49 28.87
N ALA A 320 -29.11 -14.22 28.44
CA ALA A 320 -29.42 -13.13 29.36
C ALA A 320 -30.78 -13.31 30.05
N ALA A 321 -31.73 -14.04 29.44
CA ALA A 321 -33.02 -14.38 30.04
C ALA A 321 -32.93 -15.57 31.01
N PHE A 322 -32.06 -16.55 30.75
CA PHE A 322 -31.79 -17.69 31.63
C PHE A 322 -30.82 -17.36 32.76
N GLY A 323 -29.99 -16.33 32.60
CA GLY A 323 -28.96 -15.91 33.55
C GLY A 323 -27.61 -16.62 33.37
N THR A 324 -27.41 -17.29 32.24
CA THR A 324 -26.16 -17.94 31.83
C THR A 324 -25.15 -16.91 31.28
N ASP A 325 -23.92 -17.33 31.03
CA ASP A 325 -22.84 -16.47 30.52
C ASP A 325 -22.62 -16.68 29.02
N PRO A 326 -22.93 -15.70 28.15
CA PRO A 326 -22.88 -15.88 26.68
C PRO A 326 -21.55 -16.33 26.08
N GLN A 327 -20.45 -16.14 26.81
CA GLN A 327 -19.13 -16.57 26.38
C GLN A 327 -18.75 -17.95 26.92
N ASN A 328 -19.66 -18.69 27.54
CA ASN A 328 -19.35 -19.94 28.20
C ASN A 328 -20.50 -20.95 28.13
N ALA A 329 -20.36 -21.86 27.16
CA ALA A 329 -21.37 -22.85 26.78
C ALA A 329 -21.85 -23.79 27.90
N ASP A 330 -21.20 -23.82 29.07
CA ASP A 330 -21.53 -24.66 30.22
C ASP A 330 -21.34 -23.82 31.50
N THR A 331 -22.38 -23.09 31.90
CA THR A 331 -22.30 -22.04 32.93
C THR A 331 -22.01 -22.59 34.32
N ASP A 332 -22.56 -23.74 34.67
CA ASP A 332 -22.38 -24.34 36.00
C ASP A 332 -21.23 -25.35 36.08
N GLY A 333 -20.68 -25.77 34.94
CA GLY A 333 -19.45 -26.54 34.79
C GLY A 333 -19.65 -28.04 34.97
N ASP A 334 -20.83 -28.56 34.64
CA ASP A 334 -21.19 -29.98 34.80
C ASP A 334 -20.92 -30.84 33.54
N ALA A 335 -20.46 -30.20 32.47
CA ALA A 335 -20.17 -30.75 31.14
C ALA A 335 -21.40 -31.06 30.26
N LEU A 336 -22.54 -30.45 30.54
CA LEU A 336 -23.68 -30.32 29.63
C LEU A 336 -23.82 -28.86 29.21
N ASP A 337 -23.96 -28.61 27.90
CA ASP A 337 -24.01 -27.24 27.41
C ASP A 337 -25.37 -26.58 27.78
N ASP A 338 -25.41 -25.29 28.13
CA ASP A 338 -26.61 -24.58 28.63
C ASP A 338 -27.78 -24.70 27.63
N GLY A 339 -27.48 -24.60 26.33
CA GLY A 339 -28.43 -24.82 25.26
C GLY A 339 -28.95 -26.24 25.15
N ALA A 340 -28.16 -27.27 25.47
CA ALA A 340 -28.63 -28.66 25.54
C ALA A 340 -29.57 -28.86 26.73
N GLU A 341 -29.24 -28.25 27.87
CA GLU A 341 -30.07 -28.27 29.07
C GLU A 341 -31.45 -27.67 28.83
N VAL A 342 -31.51 -26.48 28.25
CA VAL A 342 -32.76 -25.77 27.98
C VAL A 342 -33.57 -26.46 26.87
N ASN A 343 -32.93 -26.84 25.77
CA ASN A 343 -33.65 -27.27 24.56
C ASN A 343 -34.00 -28.76 24.55
N ASP A 344 -33.14 -29.62 25.11
CA ASP A 344 -33.25 -31.07 24.98
C ASP A 344 -33.61 -31.79 26.29
N HIS A 345 -33.10 -31.30 27.43
CA HIS A 345 -33.19 -32.02 28.71
C HIS A 345 -34.18 -31.41 29.71
N GLY A 346 -34.46 -30.10 29.62
CA GLY A 346 -35.35 -29.39 30.54
C GLY A 346 -34.77 -29.24 31.95
N THR A 347 -33.45 -29.21 32.08
CA THR A 347 -32.68 -28.95 33.31
C THR A 347 -32.44 -27.45 33.51
N ASP A 348 -31.89 -27.05 34.66
CA ASP A 348 -31.59 -25.65 35.00
C ASP A 348 -30.08 -25.38 34.80
N PRO A 349 -29.67 -24.59 33.79
CA PRO A 349 -28.25 -24.41 33.42
C PRO A 349 -27.39 -23.63 34.41
N LEU A 350 -27.94 -23.36 35.60
CA LEU A 350 -27.24 -22.72 36.70
C LEU A 350 -27.05 -23.68 37.89
N GLU A 351 -27.53 -24.92 37.78
CA GLU A 351 -27.55 -25.91 38.85
C GLU A 351 -27.09 -27.27 38.32
N ALA A 352 -25.81 -27.58 38.55
CA ALA A 352 -25.15 -28.80 38.08
C ALA A 352 -25.79 -30.13 38.51
N ASP A 353 -26.85 -30.15 39.32
CA ASP A 353 -27.64 -31.33 39.73
C ASP A 353 -29.09 -30.85 39.92
N THR A 354 -29.85 -30.82 38.82
CA THR A 354 -31.18 -30.19 38.76
C THR A 354 -32.18 -30.85 39.70
N ASP A 355 -32.14 -32.18 39.81
CA ASP A 355 -33.11 -32.95 40.58
C ASP A 355 -32.68 -33.26 42.02
N GLY A 356 -31.42 -32.98 42.34
CA GLY A 356 -30.83 -33.05 43.66
C GLY A 356 -30.58 -34.46 44.16
N ASP A 357 -30.35 -35.42 43.26
CA ASP A 357 -30.12 -36.83 43.62
C ASP A 357 -28.65 -37.21 43.86
N CYS A 358 -27.74 -36.25 43.69
CA CYS A 358 -26.28 -36.35 43.77
C CYS A 358 -25.56 -36.86 42.51
N HIS A 359 -26.21 -36.81 41.36
CA HIS A 359 -25.59 -36.98 40.06
C HIS A 359 -25.73 -35.68 39.27
N ASP A 360 -24.63 -35.20 38.69
CA ASP A 360 -24.72 -34.03 37.84
C ASP A 360 -25.40 -34.33 36.50
N ASP A 361 -26.10 -33.35 35.95
CA ASP A 361 -26.99 -33.50 34.78
C ASP A 361 -26.19 -34.02 33.57
N GLY A 362 -24.98 -33.48 33.36
CA GLY A 362 -24.02 -33.95 32.37
C GLY A 362 -23.63 -35.44 32.54
N SER A 363 -23.36 -35.91 33.76
CA SER A 363 -23.08 -37.32 34.03
C SER A 363 -24.29 -38.22 33.77
N GLU A 364 -25.48 -37.74 34.05
CA GLU A 364 -26.74 -38.47 33.83
C GLU A 364 -27.03 -38.66 32.36
N VAL A 365 -26.94 -37.58 31.57
CA VAL A 365 -27.10 -37.61 30.11
C VAL A 365 -26.05 -38.53 29.48
N ALA A 366 -24.79 -38.42 29.91
CA ALA A 366 -23.72 -39.31 29.44
C ALA A 366 -23.93 -40.79 29.84
N GLY A 367 -24.56 -41.02 31.00
CA GLY A 367 -24.92 -42.34 31.52
C GLY A 367 -26.25 -42.91 30.98
N GLY A 368 -26.99 -42.10 30.23
CA GLY A 368 -28.30 -42.44 29.65
C GLY A 368 -29.44 -42.52 30.68
N SER A 369 -29.31 -41.84 31.81
CA SER A 369 -30.42 -41.56 32.75
C SER A 369 -31.14 -40.25 32.36
N ASP A 370 -32.10 -39.84 33.18
CA ASP A 370 -32.97 -38.68 32.93
C ASP A 370 -32.62 -37.67 34.02
N PRO A 371 -31.93 -36.56 33.70
CA PRO A 371 -31.39 -35.61 34.69
C PRO A 371 -32.45 -34.80 35.45
N SER A 372 -33.73 -34.98 35.09
CA SER A 372 -34.85 -34.29 35.74
C SER A 372 -35.69 -35.22 36.64
N ASP A 373 -35.32 -36.50 36.73
CA ASP A 373 -36.04 -37.52 37.50
C ASP A 373 -35.14 -38.15 38.57
N PRO A 374 -35.31 -37.82 39.87
CA PRO A 374 -34.39 -38.23 40.96
C PRO A 374 -34.50 -39.73 41.33
N ALA A 375 -35.18 -40.51 40.49
CA ALA A 375 -35.25 -41.96 40.54
C ALA A 375 -34.55 -42.64 39.35
N SER A 376 -34.15 -41.88 38.34
CA SER A 376 -33.31 -42.26 37.22
C SER A 376 -31.87 -42.04 37.65
N ILE A 377 -30.98 -43.02 37.51
CA ILE A 377 -29.57 -42.88 37.89
C ILE A 377 -28.67 -43.55 36.85
N PRO A 378 -27.47 -43.01 36.58
CA PRO A 378 -26.59 -43.53 35.55
C PRO A 378 -26.07 -44.94 35.88
N THR A 379 -25.87 -45.78 34.85
CA THR A 379 -25.34 -47.15 35.01
C THR A 379 -24.07 -47.40 34.20
N PRO A 380 -23.06 -48.13 34.74
CA PRO A 380 -23.02 -48.75 36.07
C PRO A 380 -22.76 -47.71 37.16
N LEU A 381 -23.38 -47.91 38.33
CA LEU A 381 -23.19 -47.08 39.52
C LEU A 381 -21.69 -46.80 39.72
N GLY A 382 -21.32 -45.52 39.68
CA GLY A 382 -20.07 -45.05 40.26
C GLY A 382 -19.97 -45.42 41.75
N PRO A 383 -18.95 -44.94 42.48
CA PRO A 383 -18.97 -45.06 43.94
C PRO A 383 -20.32 -44.56 44.47
N LEU A 384 -20.98 -45.35 45.34
CA LEU A 384 -22.27 -45.02 45.94
C LEU A 384 -22.19 -43.65 46.62
N VAL A 385 -22.78 -42.63 46.00
CA VAL A 385 -23.06 -41.34 46.63
C VAL A 385 -24.47 -41.47 47.20
N LEU A 386 -24.62 -41.28 48.51
CA LEU A 386 -25.92 -41.29 49.15
C LEU A 386 -26.25 -39.89 49.64
N PRO A 387 -27.43 -39.35 49.31
CA PRO A 387 -27.86 -38.09 49.86
C PRO A 387 -28.04 -38.21 51.38
N ILE A 388 -27.29 -37.42 52.15
CA ILE A 388 -27.48 -37.27 53.60
C ILE A 388 -28.19 -35.96 53.86
N ALA A 389 -29.43 -36.04 54.36
CA ALA A 389 -30.16 -34.86 54.83
C ALA A 389 -29.46 -34.27 56.07
N VAL A 390 -28.90 -33.07 55.94
CA VAL A 390 -28.35 -32.31 57.06
C VAL A 390 -29.41 -31.34 57.59
N PRO A 391 -29.73 -31.36 58.89
CA PRO A 391 -30.71 -30.43 59.46
C PRO A 391 -30.21 -28.98 59.36
N GLY A 392 -30.76 -28.23 58.40
CA GLY A 392 -30.52 -26.79 58.22
C GLY A 392 -29.77 -26.40 56.95
N ASP A 393 -29.12 -27.35 56.25
CA ASP A 393 -28.16 -27.06 55.17
C ASP A 393 -28.43 -27.88 53.86
N GLY A 394 -29.62 -28.46 53.69
CA GLY A 394 -29.97 -29.21 52.47
C GLY A 394 -29.44 -30.66 52.43
N LEU A 395 -29.39 -31.22 51.22
CA LEU A 395 -28.87 -32.55 50.92
C LEU A 395 -27.35 -32.47 50.71
N LEU A 396 -26.55 -33.29 51.40
CA LEU A 396 -25.11 -33.39 51.15
C LEU A 396 -24.78 -34.68 50.40
N CYS A 397 -24.09 -34.54 49.28
CA CYS A 397 -23.56 -35.62 48.48
C CYS A 397 -22.17 -36.01 49.01
N LEU A 398 -22.11 -37.10 49.77
CA LEU A 398 -20.87 -37.63 50.36
C LEU A 398 -20.42 -38.86 49.58
N GLY A 399 -19.33 -38.72 48.83
CA GLY A 399 -18.63 -39.84 48.21
C GLY A 399 -18.00 -40.77 49.27
N LEU A 400 -18.18 -42.09 49.10
CA LEU A 400 -17.63 -43.13 49.98
C LEU A 400 -16.19 -43.53 49.67
#